data_AF-A0A7V5CIF0-F1
#
_entry.id   AF-A0A7V5CIF0-F1
#
_cell.length_a   1.000
_cell.length_b   1.000
_cell.length_c   1.000
_cell.angle_alpha   90.00
_cell.angle_beta   90.00
_cell.angle_gamma   90.00
#
_symmetry.space_group_name_H-M   'P 1'
#
loop_
_entity.id
_entity.type
_entity.pdbx_description
1 polymer ?
#
loop_
_entity_poly.entity_id
_entity_poly.type
_entity_poly.pdbx_seq_one_letter_code
_entity_poly.pdbx_strand_id
1 'polypeptide(L)'
;MSIKAKLIITLFVTSLTVGLFSAIIIRRSFAPVIQALLILLVFFILLLFIYFKLIRGIIISLNKLKVGTEIIGKGQLNYRIDLNSRDELGDLAASFNKMAEDLRKSQNEIIAAKEYTENILRSTNDALIVISRDGFIRTVNAATCVMLGYAERELIGEPLKKILKPDVDSFIMKWLGNLNMARLIRNLEEVYLTKDGKEIPVLLAGSLMFDANGRIEGIVCAAQDITERKRAEEQLLKAKDHLEIEVAERTRDLRSAFEQLKLELLERQKAQRQLHKAYLKLKETQFQLIQAEKMEVVGRLASAVAHEVKNPLAIIIQGVEYLLGKIDSKDENVQLTLEYIKEAVERADNIVEGLLDFSSSSRLNIEKANINEVVEKSISLMRHIFDEGNIEIIQDLSIEIPDILMDKNKIEQVFVNIFMNSVQAMPDGGKITVRTYIDKFTEPKHAVGRRKEDIFSLGETVVIAEISDTGPGVPEEILRKIFDPFFTTRHKEGGTGLGLSIVENIIDMHKGRIEVKNIEGGGLMTILFFKI
;
A
#
# COMPACT_ATOMS: atom_id res chain seq x y z
N MET A 1 27.00 44.99 -181.67
CA MET A 1 26.41 43.71 -181.21
C MET A 1 24.95 43.63 -181.65
N SER A 2 24.54 42.53 -182.28
CA SER A 2 23.21 42.32 -182.90
C SER A 2 22.04 42.41 -181.89
N ILE A 3 20.86 42.87 -182.37
CA ILE A 3 19.61 43.03 -181.60
C ILE A 3 19.23 41.77 -180.80
N LYS A 4 19.53 40.58 -181.32
CA LYS A 4 19.28 39.30 -180.63
C LYS A 4 20.02 39.20 -179.29
N ALA A 5 21.26 39.71 -179.21
CA ALA A 5 22.05 39.65 -177.99
C ALA A 5 21.52 40.60 -176.90
N LYS A 6 20.99 41.77 -177.30
CA LYS A 6 20.31 42.68 -176.36
C LYS A 6 19.05 42.05 -175.77
N LEU A 7 18.24 41.34 -176.56
CA LEU A 7 16.99 40.73 -176.06
C LEU A 7 17.24 39.61 -175.04
N ILE A 8 18.24 38.75 -175.27
CA ILE A 8 18.60 37.65 -174.35
C ILE A 8 19.15 38.21 -173.03
N ILE A 9 20.00 39.24 -173.09
CA ILE A 9 20.52 39.89 -171.89
C ILE A 9 19.37 40.53 -171.10
N THR A 10 18.44 41.23 -171.76
CA THR A 10 17.29 41.83 -171.07
C THR A 10 16.40 40.77 -170.41
N LEU A 11 16.11 39.66 -171.08
CA LEU A 11 15.33 38.54 -170.50
C LEU A 11 16.04 37.86 -169.32
N PHE A 12 17.36 37.69 -169.40
CA PHE A 12 18.14 37.13 -168.30
C PHE A 12 18.19 38.07 -167.10
N VAL A 13 18.38 39.38 -167.33
CA VAL A 13 18.37 40.40 -166.29
C VAL A 13 16.98 40.54 -165.64
N THR A 14 15.89 40.48 -166.40
CA THR A 14 14.53 40.50 -165.82
C THR A 14 14.23 39.24 -165.02
N SER A 15 14.63 38.05 -165.49
CA SER A 15 14.49 36.81 -164.71
C SER A 15 15.31 36.86 -163.40
N LEU A 16 16.57 37.31 -163.47
CA LEU A 16 17.45 37.43 -162.31
C LEU A 16 16.92 38.47 -161.30
N THR A 17 16.41 39.60 -161.78
CA THR A 17 15.83 40.64 -160.91
C THR A 17 14.52 40.17 -160.27
N VAL A 18 13.64 39.46 -160.98
CA VAL A 18 12.42 38.87 -160.39
C VAL A 18 12.77 37.79 -159.36
N GLY A 19 13.79 36.97 -159.60
CA GLY A 19 14.31 35.99 -158.64
C GLY A 19 14.88 36.64 -157.37
N LEU A 20 15.68 37.70 -157.53
CA LEU A 20 16.20 38.50 -156.42
C LEU A 20 15.08 39.20 -155.63
N PHE A 21 14.10 39.78 -156.32
CA PHE A 21 13.00 40.49 -155.69
C PHE A 21 12.06 39.54 -154.92
N SER A 22 11.76 38.36 -155.49
CA SER A 22 10.97 37.34 -154.81
C SER A 22 11.70 36.76 -153.59
N ALA A 23 13.01 36.52 -153.67
CA ALA A 23 13.82 36.10 -152.52
C ALA A 23 13.86 37.16 -151.40
N ILE A 24 13.96 38.45 -151.75
CA ILE A 24 13.92 39.56 -150.79
C ILE A 24 12.55 39.67 -150.12
N ILE A 25 11.45 39.55 -150.88
CA ILE A 25 10.09 39.59 -150.34
C ILE A 25 9.85 38.42 -149.39
N ILE A 26 10.23 37.19 -149.78
CA ILE A 26 10.11 36.01 -148.92
C ILE A 26 10.92 36.21 -147.64
N ARG A 27 12.19 36.63 -147.74
CA ARG A 27 13.02 36.88 -146.55
C ARG A 27 12.43 37.97 -145.65
N ARG A 28 11.89 39.05 -146.22
CA ARG A 28 11.32 40.19 -145.47
C ARG A 28 9.99 39.83 -144.80
N SER A 29 9.18 38.97 -145.42
CA SER A 29 7.89 38.52 -144.88
C SER A 29 8.03 37.43 -143.80
N PHE A 30 9.00 36.50 -143.92
CA PHE A 30 9.15 35.38 -142.99
C PHE A 30 10.08 35.65 -141.79
N ALA A 31 11.02 36.60 -141.89
CA ALA A 31 11.94 36.94 -140.78
C ALA A 31 11.25 37.31 -139.45
N PRO A 32 10.21 38.17 -139.38
CA PRO A 32 9.55 38.50 -138.11
C PRO A 32 8.78 37.32 -137.51
N VAL A 33 8.24 36.42 -138.34
CA VAL A 33 7.56 35.20 -137.88
C VAL A 33 8.54 34.24 -137.20
N ILE A 34 9.73 34.05 -137.79
CA ILE A 34 10.79 33.21 -137.21
C ILE A 34 11.30 33.82 -135.89
N GLN A 35 11.49 35.14 -135.82
CA GLN A 35 11.87 35.81 -134.56
C GLN A 35 10.81 35.66 -133.46
N ALA A 36 9.52 35.83 -133.79
CA ALA A 36 8.44 35.63 -132.82
C ALA A 36 8.41 34.17 -132.30
N LEU A 37 8.57 33.19 -133.18
CA LEU A 37 8.65 31.76 -132.80
C LEU A 37 9.84 31.46 -131.89
N LEU A 38 11.02 32.05 -132.16
CA LEU A 38 12.19 31.90 -131.30
C LEU A 38 11.97 32.49 -129.90
N ILE A 39 11.34 33.67 -129.80
CA ILE A 39 11.00 34.28 -128.50
C ILE A 39 10.02 33.38 -127.73
N LEU A 40 9.00 32.86 -128.40
CA LEU A 40 8.02 31.96 -127.81
C LEU A 40 8.67 30.65 -127.31
N LEU A 41 9.63 30.12 -128.07
CA LEU A 41 10.41 28.94 -127.67
C LEU A 41 11.25 29.22 -126.42
N VAL A 42 11.93 30.36 -126.35
CA VAL A 42 12.71 30.76 -125.16
C VAL A 42 11.79 30.92 -123.95
N PHE A 43 10.64 31.54 -124.12
CA PHE A 43 9.66 31.72 -123.03
C PHE A 43 9.10 30.37 -122.54
N PHE A 44 8.83 29.45 -123.47
CA PHE A 44 8.39 28.09 -123.15
C PHE A 44 9.46 27.31 -122.37
N ILE A 45 10.72 27.39 -122.78
CA ILE A 45 11.85 26.77 -122.06
C ILE A 45 11.99 27.36 -120.65
N LEU A 46 11.85 28.68 -120.50
CA LEU A 46 11.91 29.36 -119.21
C LEU A 46 10.78 28.89 -118.28
N LEU A 47 9.54 28.80 -118.79
CA LEU A 47 8.40 28.29 -118.03
C LEU A 47 8.60 26.82 -117.61
N LEU A 48 9.12 25.98 -118.50
CA LEU A 48 9.49 24.59 -118.18
C LEU A 48 10.55 24.52 -117.07
N PHE A 49 11.55 25.40 -117.10
CA PHE A 49 12.58 25.45 -116.07
C PHE A 49 12.03 25.88 -114.70
N ILE A 50 11.17 26.90 -114.67
CA ILE A 50 10.50 27.37 -113.45
C ILE A 50 9.59 26.26 -112.89
N TYR A 51 8.79 25.63 -113.74
CA TYR A 51 7.92 24.51 -113.38
C TYR A 51 8.71 23.34 -112.79
N PHE A 52 9.82 22.95 -113.43
CA PHE A 52 10.71 21.89 -112.94
C PHE A 52 11.31 22.23 -111.57
N LYS A 53 11.77 23.48 -111.37
CA LYS A 53 12.27 23.95 -110.07
C LYS A 53 11.21 23.87 -108.97
N LEU A 54 9.98 24.30 -109.26
CA LEU A 54 8.87 24.30 -108.30
C LEU A 54 8.49 22.87 -107.87
N ILE A 55 8.28 21.97 -108.83
CA ILE A 55 7.95 20.57 -108.56
C ILE A 55 9.05 19.87 -107.80
N ARG A 56 10.31 20.10 -108.19
CA ARG A 56 11.44 19.48 -107.50
C ARG A 56 11.49 19.89 -106.03
N GLY A 57 11.16 21.13 -105.70
CA GLY A 57 11.03 21.58 -104.31
C GLY A 57 9.96 20.81 -103.53
N ILE A 58 8.76 20.68 -104.09
CA ILE A 58 7.63 19.98 -103.46
C ILE A 58 7.94 18.49 -103.27
N ILE A 59 8.50 17.82 -104.29
CA ILE A 59 8.84 16.38 -104.22
C ILE A 59 9.87 16.11 -103.12
N ILE A 60 10.87 16.98 -102.96
CA ILE A 60 11.89 16.82 -101.91
C ILE A 60 11.24 16.95 -100.53
N SER A 61 10.39 17.97 -100.32
CA SER A 61 9.67 18.18 -99.06
C SER A 61 8.73 17.02 -98.74
N LEU A 62 7.96 16.53 -99.72
CA LEU A 62 7.09 15.36 -99.55
C LEU A 62 7.87 14.08 -99.20
N ASN A 63 9.02 13.86 -99.84
CA ASN A 63 9.87 12.71 -99.53
C ASN A 63 10.45 12.81 -98.11
N LYS A 64 10.89 14.00 -97.69
CA LYS A 64 11.34 14.23 -96.30
C LYS A 64 10.23 13.95 -95.29
N LEU A 65 9.02 14.42 -95.57
CA LEU A 65 7.87 14.18 -94.71
C LEU A 65 7.51 12.69 -94.66
N LYS A 66 7.44 12.02 -95.81
CA LYS A 66 7.19 10.58 -95.90
C LYS A 66 8.20 9.78 -95.07
N VAL A 67 9.50 9.98 -95.31
CA VAL A 67 10.57 9.29 -94.58
C VAL A 67 10.51 9.59 -93.08
N GLY A 68 10.30 10.87 -92.72
CA GLY A 68 10.24 11.27 -91.33
C GLY A 68 9.06 10.67 -90.56
N THR A 69 7.88 10.64 -91.16
CA THR A 69 6.69 9.99 -90.56
C THR A 69 6.86 8.48 -90.43
N GLU A 70 7.52 7.83 -91.39
CA GLU A 70 7.82 6.40 -91.31
C GLU A 70 8.81 6.07 -90.17
N ILE A 71 9.82 6.91 -89.95
CA ILE A 71 10.78 6.75 -88.85
C ILE A 71 10.09 6.91 -87.49
N ILE A 72 9.24 7.93 -87.33
CA ILE A 72 8.45 8.14 -86.11
C ILE A 72 7.49 6.95 -85.89
N GLY A 73 6.83 6.48 -86.94
CA GLY A 73 5.93 5.32 -86.89
C GLY A 73 6.62 4.01 -86.49
N LYS A 74 7.92 3.86 -86.76
CA LYS A 74 8.75 2.74 -86.30
C LYS A 74 9.21 2.86 -84.84
N GLY A 75 8.74 3.87 -84.10
CA GLY A 75 9.03 4.07 -82.68
C GLY A 75 10.23 4.98 -82.38
N GLN A 76 10.87 5.58 -83.39
CA GLN A 76 11.97 6.53 -83.18
C GLN A 76 11.44 7.95 -82.92
N LEU A 77 10.82 8.16 -81.76
CA LEU A 77 10.14 9.41 -81.40
C LEU A 77 11.07 10.62 -81.20
N ASN A 78 12.39 10.38 -81.13
CA ASN A 78 13.41 11.43 -81.08
C ASN A 78 13.71 12.04 -82.46
N TYR A 79 13.30 11.38 -83.54
CA TYR A 79 13.48 11.93 -84.88
C TYR A 79 12.59 13.17 -85.07
N ARG A 80 13.13 14.18 -85.76
CA ARG A 80 12.41 15.40 -86.09
C ARG A 80 12.43 15.61 -87.59
N ILE A 81 11.26 15.86 -88.16
CA ILE A 81 11.11 16.18 -89.57
C ILE A 81 11.56 17.62 -89.76
N ASP A 82 12.79 17.80 -90.24
CA ASP A 82 13.38 19.11 -90.51
C ASP A 82 13.00 19.58 -91.93
N LEU A 83 12.00 20.48 -91.97
CA LEU A 83 11.37 20.96 -93.19
C LEU A 83 11.25 22.48 -93.13
N ASN A 84 12.19 23.18 -93.77
CA ASN A 84 12.21 24.64 -93.90
C ASN A 84 11.23 25.12 -94.97
N SER A 85 9.93 24.93 -94.71
CA SER A 85 8.85 25.45 -95.54
C SER A 85 7.86 26.22 -94.67
N ARG A 86 7.29 27.30 -95.21
CA ARG A 86 6.28 28.15 -94.53
C ARG A 86 4.87 27.91 -95.11
N ASP A 87 4.69 26.76 -95.74
CA ASP A 87 3.44 26.31 -96.33
C ASP A 87 2.83 25.18 -95.47
N GLU A 88 1.76 24.56 -95.98
CA GLU A 88 1.04 23.49 -95.32
C GLU A 88 1.92 22.26 -95.03
N LEU A 89 3.00 22.04 -95.80
CA LEU A 89 3.96 20.95 -95.55
C LEU A 89 4.83 21.24 -94.32
N GLY A 90 5.15 22.51 -94.06
CA GLY A 90 5.83 22.95 -92.84
C GLY A 90 4.96 22.75 -91.59
N ASP A 91 3.69 23.15 -91.66
CA ASP A 91 2.74 22.98 -90.55
C ASP A 91 2.48 21.49 -90.24
N LEU A 92 2.45 20.65 -91.28
CA LEU A 92 2.29 19.20 -91.12
C LEU A 92 3.53 18.58 -90.46
N ALA A 93 4.74 18.98 -90.86
CA ALA A 93 5.98 18.54 -90.21
C ALA A 93 6.03 18.95 -88.73
N ALA A 94 5.64 20.18 -88.39
CA ALA A 94 5.53 20.66 -87.01
C ALA A 94 4.51 19.83 -86.21
N SER A 95 3.35 19.55 -86.79
CA SER A 95 2.30 18.74 -86.14
C SER A 95 2.77 17.31 -85.85
N PHE A 96 3.49 16.68 -86.78
CA PHE A 96 4.08 15.36 -86.56
C PHE A 96 5.17 15.38 -85.48
N ASN A 97 6.02 16.42 -85.47
CA ASN A 97 7.05 16.58 -84.45
C ASN A 97 6.44 16.72 -83.05
N LYS A 98 5.34 17.49 -82.92
CA LYS A 98 4.60 17.64 -81.66
C LYS A 98 3.96 16.32 -81.21
N MET A 99 3.30 15.60 -82.11
CA MET A 99 2.73 14.28 -81.80
C MET A 99 3.79 13.29 -81.31
N ALA A 100 4.96 13.25 -81.94
CA ALA A 100 6.06 12.41 -81.51
C ALA A 100 6.56 12.76 -80.10
N GLU A 101 6.56 14.05 -79.75
CA GLU A 101 6.93 14.52 -78.41
C GLU A 101 5.92 14.12 -77.34
N ASP A 102 4.63 14.34 -77.60
CA ASP A 102 3.53 14.00 -76.68
C ASP A 102 3.49 12.48 -76.43
N LEU A 103 3.65 11.68 -77.48
CA LEU A 103 3.68 10.22 -77.37
C LEU A 103 4.88 9.75 -76.53
N ARG A 104 6.06 10.36 -76.71
CA ARG A 104 7.25 10.05 -75.90
C ARG A 104 7.03 10.37 -74.43
N LYS A 105 6.43 11.52 -74.13
CA LYS A 105 6.14 11.93 -72.76
C LYS A 105 5.22 10.93 -72.07
N SER A 106 4.13 10.53 -72.74
CA SER A 106 3.18 9.54 -72.22
C SER A 106 3.84 8.17 -71.98
N GLN A 107 4.70 7.70 -72.89
CA GLN A 107 5.43 6.44 -72.68
C GLN A 107 6.35 6.49 -71.47
N ASN A 108 7.08 7.59 -71.28
CA ASN A 108 7.97 7.76 -70.13
C ASN A 108 7.20 7.81 -68.80
N GLU A 109 6.05 8.49 -68.76
CA GLU A 109 5.18 8.53 -67.58
C GLU A 109 4.65 7.13 -67.22
N ILE A 110 4.24 6.34 -68.21
CA ILE A 110 3.78 4.96 -68.01
C ILE A 110 4.92 4.07 -67.48
N ILE A 111 6.13 4.18 -68.04
CA ILE A 111 7.29 3.43 -67.58
C ILE A 111 7.63 3.79 -66.13
N ALA A 112 7.70 5.08 -65.80
CA ALA A 112 8.01 5.54 -64.45
C ALA A 112 6.95 5.08 -63.42
N ALA A 113 5.66 5.14 -63.76
CA ALA A 113 4.58 4.66 -62.89
C ALA A 113 4.66 3.13 -62.66
N LYS A 114 5.02 2.38 -63.71
CA LYS A 114 5.24 0.93 -63.60
C LYS A 114 6.42 0.59 -62.69
N GLU A 115 7.57 1.23 -62.90
CA GLU A 115 8.77 1.04 -62.06
C GLU A 115 8.51 1.42 -60.59
N TYR A 116 7.81 2.51 -60.35
CA TYR A 116 7.42 2.92 -58.99
C TYR A 116 6.59 1.84 -58.28
N THR A 117 5.59 1.30 -58.97
CA THR A 117 4.72 0.24 -58.43
C THR A 117 5.51 -1.04 -58.15
N GLU A 118 6.39 -1.45 -59.07
CA GLU A 118 7.26 -2.62 -58.89
C GLU A 118 8.23 -2.47 -57.71
N ASN A 119 8.79 -1.27 -57.51
CA ASN A 119 9.67 -0.99 -56.38
C ASN A 119 8.94 -1.05 -55.04
N ILE A 120 7.72 -0.52 -54.93
CA ILE A 120 6.89 -0.66 -53.72
C ILE A 120 6.67 -2.14 -53.41
N LEU A 121 6.19 -2.91 -54.40
CA LEU A 121 5.89 -4.33 -54.22
C LEU A 121 7.12 -5.12 -53.76
N ARG A 122 8.32 -4.79 -54.25
CA ARG A 122 9.58 -5.42 -53.88
C ARG A 122 10.11 -5.00 -52.51
N SER A 123 9.84 -3.77 -52.08
CA SER A 123 10.32 -3.21 -50.80
C SER A 123 9.47 -3.59 -49.59
N THR A 124 8.23 -4.04 -49.80
CA THR A 124 7.34 -4.48 -48.71
C THR A 124 7.86 -5.80 -48.11
N ASN A 125 8.02 -5.82 -46.79
CA ASN A 125 8.46 -7.00 -46.05
C ASN A 125 7.37 -8.06 -45.90
N ASP A 126 6.10 -7.67 -46.00
CA ASP A 126 4.98 -8.61 -45.98
C ASP A 126 4.90 -9.39 -47.30
N ALA A 127 4.53 -10.65 -47.20
CA ALA A 127 4.28 -11.49 -48.36
C ALA A 127 3.04 -10.99 -49.10
N LEU A 128 3.19 -10.62 -50.36
CA LEU A 128 2.11 -10.21 -51.24
C LEU A 128 1.86 -11.28 -52.29
N ILE A 129 0.60 -11.69 -52.42
CA ILE A 129 0.13 -12.72 -53.35
C ILE A 129 -1.11 -12.20 -54.04
N VAL A 130 -1.10 -12.21 -55.36
CA VAL A 130 -2.26 -11.93 -56.20
C VAL A 130 -2.81 -13.24 -56.72
N ILE A 131 -4.11 -13.49 -56.53
CA ILE A 131 -4.79 -14.68 -57.04
C ILE A 131 -5.87 -14.30 -58.07
N SER A 132 -6.11 -15.19 -59.02
CA SER A 132 -7.22 -15.12 -59.98
C SER A 132 -8.56 -15.42 -59.31
N ARG A 133 -9.67 -15.18 -60.03
CA ARG A 133 -11.02 -15.62 -59.61
C ARG A 133 -11.11 -17.11 -59.30
N ASP A 134 -10.33 -17.92 -60.03
CA ASP A 134 -10.33 -19.37 -59.93
C ASP A 134 -9.35 -19.88 -58.84
N GLY A 135 -8.74 -18.97 -58.06
CA GLY A 135 -7.86 -19.30 -56.94
C GLY A 135 -6.43 -19.65 -57.31
N PHE A 136 -5.98 -19.34 -58.54
CA PHE A 136 -4.60 -19.56 -58.98
C PHE A 136 -3.75 -18.32 -58.74
N ILE A 137 -2.51 -18.52 -58.30
CA ILE A 137 -1.56 -17.46 -58.05
C ILE A 137 -1.13 -16.83 -59.38
N ARG A 138 -1.34 -15.53 -59.53
CA ARG A 138 -0.94 -14.74 -60.70
C ARG A 138 0.34 -13.95 -60.49
N THR A 139 0.59 -13.49 -59.27
CA THR A 139 1.75 -12.64 -58.96
C THR A 139 2.15 -12.84 -57.51
N VAL A 140 3.44 -12.83 -57.25
CA VAL A 140 4.01 -12.83 -55.89
C VAL A 140 5.12 -11.79 -55.80
N ASN A 141 5.31 -11.17 -54.64
CA ASN A 141 6.48 -10.32 -54.42
C ASN A 141 7.69 -11.15 -53.91
N ALA A 142 8.84 -10.49 -53.82
CA ALA A 142 10.08 -11.11 -53.33
C ALA A 142 9.94 -11.62 -51.89
N ALA A 143 9.22 -10.90 -51.02
CA ALA A 143 9.00 -11.31 -49.63
C ALA A 143 8.24 -12.64 -49.54
N THR A 144 7.22 -12.87 -50.38
CA THR A 144 6.53 -14.17 -50.46
C THR A 144 7.49 -15.30 -50.78
N CYS A 145 8.37 -15.12 -51.78
CA CYS A 145 9.34 -16.13 -52.17
C CYS A 145 10.33 -16.44 -51.04
N VAL A 146 10.84 -15.41 -50.36
CA VAL A 146 11.76 -15.55 -49.23
C VAL A 146 11.08 -16.25 -48.04
N MET A 147 9.87 -15.84 -47.69
CA MET A 147 9.12 -16.40 -46.57
C MET A 147 8.77 -17.88 -46.79
N LEU A 148 8.34 -18.24 -48.00
CA LEU A 148 7.87 -19.60 -48.29
C LEU A 148 8.95 -20.53 -48.86
N GLY A 149 10.10 -20.01 -49.29
CA GLY A 149 11.20 -20.79 -49.87
C GLY A 149 10.95 -21.27 -51.31
N TYR A 150 9.95 -20.73 -52.00
CA TYR A 150 9.67 -21.04 -53.42
C TYR A 150 10.24 -19.96 -54.34
N ALA A 151 10.75 -20.37 -55.50
CA ALA A 151 10.99 -19.43 -56.58
C ALA A 151 9.65 -18.96 -57.18
N GLU A 152 9.60 -17.73 -57.68
CA GLU A 152 8.37 -17.14 -58.27
C GLU A 152 7.73 -18.08 -59.32
N ARG A 153 8.53 -18.59 -60.26
CA ARG A 153 8.08 -19.55 -61.29
C ARG A 153 7.43 -20.83 -60.76
N GLU A 154 7.69 -21.21 -59.52
CA GLU A 154 7.12 -22.40 -58.88
C GLU A 154 5.78 -22.11 -58.19
N LEU A 155 5.41 -20.84 -58.04
CA LEU A 155 4.16 -20.37 -57.46
C LEU A 155 3.19 -19.84 -58.52
N ILE A 156 3.67 -19.16 -59.54
CA ILE A 156 2.82 -18.61 -60.60
C ILE A 156 2.09 -19.73 -61.35
N GLY A 157 0.77 -19.62 -61.45
CA GLY A 157 -0.11 -20.59 -62.11
C GLY A 157 -0.53 -21.76 -61.20
N GLU A 158 0.03 -21.89 -60.00
CA GLU A 158 -0.35 -22.91 -59.04
C GLU A 158 -1.56 -22.48 -58.20
N PRO A 159 -2.38 -23.42 -57.71
CA PRO A 159 -3.51 -23.08 -56.86
C PRO A 159 -3.02 -22.63 -55.48
N LEU A 160 -3.67 -21.63 -54.89
CA LEU A 160 -3.30 -21.06 -53.58
C LEU A 160 -3.18 -22.13 -52.47
N LYS A 161 -3.98 -23.19 -52.55
CA LYS A 161 -3.94 -24.34 -51.63
C LYS A 161 -2.57 -25.01 -51.50
N LYS A 162 -1.66 -24.81 -52.48
CA LYS A 162 -0.28 -25.33 -52.43
C LYS A 162 0.50 -24.82 -51.21
N ILE A 163 0.16 -23.62 -50.72
CA ILE A 163 0.84 -22.97 -49.59
C ILE A 163 -0.03 -22.88 -48.33
N LEU A 164 -1.18 -23.57 -48.31
CA LEU A 164 -2.14 -23.57 -47.20
C LEU A 164 -2.29 -24.98 -46.61
N LYS A 165 -2.72 -25.06 -45.36
CA LYS A 165 -3.10 -26.35 -44.76
C LYS A 165 -4.36 -26.94 -45.43
N PRO A 166 -4.45 -28.27 -45.57
CA PRO A 166 -5.61 -28.94 -46.17
C PRO A 166 -6.96 -28.59 -45.52
N ASP A 167 -6.98 -28.32 -44.21
CA ASP A 167 -8.21 -28.03 -43.45
C ASP A 167 -8.72 -26.58 -43.63
N VAL A 168 -7.88 -25.66 -44.13
CA VAL A 168 -8.18 -24.22 -44.29
C VAL A 168 -8.91 -23.92 -45.61
N ASP A 169 -8.85 -24.85 -46.57
CA ASP A 169 -9.37 -24.70 -47.94
C ASP A 169 -10.89 -24.38 -47.96
N SER A 170 -11.64 -24.90 -46.97
CA SER A 170 -13.09 -24.69 -46.85
C SER A 170 -13.50 -23.23 -46.56
N PHE A 171 -12.70 -22.50 -45.79
CA PHE A 171 -13.03 -21.13 -45.38
C PHE A 171 -12.70 -20.10 -46.47
N ILE A 172 -11.52 -20.21 -47.08
CA ILE A 172 -11.11 -19.34 -48.19
C ILE A 172 -12.00 -19.57 -49.42
N MET A 173 -12.37 -20.82 -49.71
CA MET A 173 -13.34 -21.13 -50.78
C MET A 173 -14.75 -20.64 -50.46
N LYS A 174 -15.20 -20.68 -49.20
CA LYS A 174 -16.48 -20.07 -48.78
C LYS A 174 -16.46 -18.54 -48.89
N TRP A 175 -15.34 -17.89 -48.64
CA TRP A 175 -15.19 -16.45 -48.81
C TRP A 175 -15.12 -16.05 -50.29
N LEU A 176 -14.34 -16.78 -51.10
CA LEU A 176 -14.35 -16.70 -52.57
C LEU A 176 -15.75 -16.98 -53.16
N GLY A 177 -16.57 -17.80 -52.49
CA GLY A 177 -17.94 -18.10 -52.90
C GLY A 177 -18.98 -17.06 -52.45
N ASN A 178 -18.76 -16.38 -51.32
CA ASN A 178 -19.67 -15.37 -50.73
C ASN A 178 -19.28 -13.93 -51.12
N LEU A 179 -19.04 -13.70 -52.42
CA LEU A 179 -18.54 -12.44 -53.02
C LEU A 179 -19.42 -11.19 -52.81
N ASN A 180 -20.58 -11.31 -52.17
CA ASN A 180 -21.54 -10.22 -52.01
C ASN A 180 -21.48 -9.47 -50.66
N MET A 181 -20.73 -9.94 -49.65
CA MET A 181 -20.85 -9.38 -48.27
C MET A 181 -19.59 -8.76 -47.65
N ALA A 182 -18.37 -9.02 -48.14
CA ALA A 182 -17.16 -8.43 -47.54
C ALA A 182 -16.12 -8.01 -48.60
N ARG A 183 -15.94 -6.69 -48.78
CA ARG A 183 -14.92 -6.10 -49.67
C ARG A 183 -13.48 -6.25 -49.17
N LEU A 184 -13.28 -6.65 -47.91
CA LEU A 184 -11.98 -6.59 -47.24
C LEU A 184 -11.89 -7.62 -46.09
N ILE A 185 -10.78 -8.37 -46.02
CA ILE A 185 -10.38 -9.15 -44.84
C ILE A 185 -9.22 -8.41 -44.17
N ARG A 186 -9.26 -8.32 -42.84
CA ARG A 186 -8.14 -7.85 -42.01
C ARG A 186 -8.00 -8.76 -40.80
N ASN A 187 -6.77 -8.91 -40.32
CA ASN A 187 -6.42 -9.57 -39.07
C ASN A 187 -6.84 -11.04 -38.98
N LEU A 188 -6.86 -11.77 -40.10
CA LEU A 188 -7.15 -13.20 -40.09
C LEU A 188 -5.86 -13.98 -39.85
N GLU A 189 -5.73 -14.66 -38.71
CA GLU A 189 -4.58 -15.53 -38.44
C GLU A 189 -4.74 -16.87 -39.15
N GLU A 190 -3.78 -17.23 -39.98
CA GLU A 190 -3.73 -18.49 -40.71
C GLU A 190 -2.32 -19.09 -40.67
N VAL A 191 -2.17 -20.28 -41.25
CA VAL A 191 -0.85 -20.94 -41.36
C VAL A 191 -0.51 -21.17 -42.82
N TYR A 192 0.62 -20.60 -43.24
CA TYR A 192 1.22 -20.88 -44.54
C TYR A 192 2.22 -22.03 -44.43
N LEU A 193 2.35 -22.78 -45.52
CA LEU A 193 3.28 -23.88 -45.66
C LEU A 193 4.42 -23.48 -46.60
N THR A 194 5.65 -23.63 -46.12
CA THR A 194 6.85 -23.47 -46.93
C THR A 194 7.06 -24.69 -47.84
N LYS A 195 7.99 -24.56 -48.79
CA LYS A 195 8.40 -25.65 -49.70
C LYS A 195 8.84 -26.92 -48.98
N ASP A 196 9.50 -26.78 -47.84
CA ASP A 196 9.98 -27.90 -47.03
C ASP A 196 8.94 -28.40 -46.02
N GLY A 197 7.70 -27.91 -46.10
CA GLY A 197 6.59 -28.31 -45.22
C GLY A 197 6.58 -27.66 -43.84
N LYS A 198 7.50 -26.73 -43.55
CA LYS A 198 7.47 -25.94 -42.31
C LYS A 198 6.26 -25.00 -42.31
N GLU A 199 5.58 -24.97 -41.18
CA GLU A 199 4.45 -24.11 -40.88
C GLU A 199 4.91 -22.72 -40.45
N ILE A 200 4.32 -21.68 -41.05
CA ILE A 200 4.54 -20.28 -40.70
C ILE A 200 3.17 -19.67 -40.36
N PRO A 201 2.92 -19.29 -39.09
CA PRO A 201 1.72 -18.55 -38.75
C PRO A 201 1.81 -17.15 -39.37
N VAL A 202 0.75 -16.75 -40.07
CA VAL A 202 0.67 -15.47 -40.77
C VAL A 202 -0.60 -14.71 -40.39
N LEU A 203 -0.54 -13.39 -40.39
CA LEU A 203 -1.69 -12.50 -40.28
C LEU A 203 -2.07 -12.01 -41.68
N LEU A 204 -3.25 -12.40 -42.15
CA LEU A 204 -3.75 -12.11 -43.48
C LEU A 204 -4.62 -10.86 -43.53
N ALA A 205 -4.38 -10.07 -44.57
CA ALA A 205 -5.28 -9.04 -45.04
C ALA A 205 -5.51 -9.22 -46.56
N GLY A 206 -6.76 -9.10 -47.02
CA GLY A 206 -7.11 -9.37 -48.41
C GLY A 206 -8.10 -8.36 -48.97
N SER A 207 -7.91 -7.93 -50.21
CA SER A 207 -8.79 -6.99 -50.93
C SER A 207 -9.07 -7.43 -52.36
N LEU A 208 -10.31 -7.23 -52.82
CA LEU A 208 -10.71 -7.49 -54.21
C LEU A 208 -10.07 -6.47 -55.17
N MET A 209 -9.59 -6.95 -56.31
CA MET A 209 -9.25 -6.12 -57.47
C MET A 209 -10.36 -6.19 -58.52
N PHE A 210 -10.49 -5.13 -59.32
CA PHE A 210 -11.51 -5.02 -60.37
C PHE A 210 -10.86 -4.63 -61.68
N ASP A 211 -11.37 -5.18 -62.78
CA ASP A 211 -10.99 -4.79 -64.13
C ASP A 211 -11.61 -3.44 -64.53
N ALA A 212 -11.23 -2.92 -65.70
CA ALA A 212 -11.73 -1.66 -66.24
C ALA A 212 -13.27 -1.62 -66.45
N ASN A 213 -13.93 -2.78 -66.47
CA ASN A 213 -15.37 -2.93 -66.62
C ASN A 213 -16.09 -3.13 -65.28
N GLY A 214 -15.39 -2.98 -64.15
CA GLY A 214 -15.93 -3.14 -62.80
C GLY A 214 -16.18 -4.59 -62.38
N ARG A 215 -15.67 -5.58 -63.12
CA ARG A 215 -15.78 -7.00 -62.73
C ARG A 215 -14.56 -7.40 -61.92
N ILE A 216 -14.72 -8.27 -60.93
CA ILE A 216 -13.64 -8.68 -60.01
C ILE A 216 -12.48 -9.28 -60.79
N GLU A 217 -11.31 -8.68 -60.86
CA GLU A 217 -10.17 -9.27 -61.60
C GLU A 217 -9.52 -10.45 -60.84
N GLY A 218 -9.48 -10.33 -59.52
CA GLY A 218 -8.78 -11.23 -58.61
C GLY A 218 -8.75 -10.66 -57.19
N ILE A 219 -7.87 -11.21 -56.34
CA ILE A 219 -7.67 -10.75 -54.95
C ILE A 219 -6.19 -10.50 -54.72
N VAL A 220 -5.87 -9.40 -54.02
CA VAL A 220 -4.55 -9.20 -53.41
C VAL A 220 -4.62 -9.61 -51.96
N CYS A 221 -3.71 -10.48 -51.55
CA CYS A 221 -3.49 -10.90 -50.17
C CYS A 221 -2.13 -10.39 -49.70
N ALA A 222 -2.12 -9.74 -48.55
CA ALA A 222 -0.93 -9.45 -47.76
C ALA A 222 -0.89 -10.39 -46.56
N ALA A 223 0.27 -10.98 -46.30
CA ALA A 223 0.50 -11.92 -45.21
C ALA A 223 1.74 -11.49 -44.42
N GLN A 224 1.55 -11.19 -43.15
CA GLN A 224 2.63 -10.84 -42.22
C GLN A 224 3.03 -12.08 -41.41
N ASP A 225 4.31 -12.44 -41.36
CA ASP A 225 4.81 -13.50 -40.48
C ASP A 225 4.66 -13.08 -39.00
N ILE A 226 3.93 -13.88 -38.21
CA ILE A 226 3.70 -13.65 -36.78
C ILE A 226 4.36 -14.73 -35.90
N THR A 227 5.34 -15.46 -36.41
CA THR A 227 6.05 -16.53 -35.69
C THR A 227 6.65 -16.05 -34.38
N GLU A 228 7.40 -14.95 -34.41
CA GLU A 228 8.03 -14.39 -33.21
C GLU A 228 7.00 -13.94 -32.18
N ARG A 229 5.90 -13.35 -32.65
CA ARG A 229 4.79 -12.94 -31.79
C ARG A 229 4.15 -14.14 -31.08
N LYS A 230 3.81 -15.22 -31.81
CA LYS A 230 3.25 -16.43 -31.19
C LYS A 230 4.21 -17.10 -30.20
N ARG A 231 5.51 -17.12 -30.49
CA ARG A 231 6.54 -17.62 -29.56
C ARG A 231 6.62 -16.78 -28.28
N ALA A 232 6.57 -15.46 -28.40
CA ALA A 232 6.59 -14.56 -27.24
C ALA A 232 5.32 -14.73 -26.39
N GLU A 233 4.15 -14.86 -27.02
CA GLU A 233 2.88 -15.13 -26.33
C GLU A 233 2.91 -16.47 -25.56
N GLU A 234 3.44 -17.54 -26.18
CA GLU A 234 3.60 -18.84 -25.52
C GLU A 234 4.60 -18.81 -24.35
N GLN A 235 5.74 -18.13 -24.53
CA GLN A 235 6.72 -17.95 -23.45
C GLN A 235 6.13 -17.17 -22.28
N LEU A 236 5.36 -16.12 -22.57
CA LEU A 236 4.69 -15.31 -21.55
C LEU A 236 3.64 -16.14 -20.80
N LEU A 237 2.89 -16.98 -21.50
CA LEU A 237 1.93 -17.89 -20.87
C LEU A 237 2.63 -18.88 -19.93
N LYS A 238 3.71 -19.52 -20.38
CA LYS A 238 4.51 -20.44 -19.54
C LYS A 238 5.13 -19.74 -18.33
N ALA A 239 5.66 -18.53 -18.51
CA ALA A 239 6.22 -17.75 -17.42
C ALA A 239 5.14 -17.34 -16.40
N LYS A 240 3.94 -16.97 -16.88
CA LYS A 240 2.79 -16.65 -16.04
C LYS A 240 2.37 -17.86 -15.21
N ASP A 241 2.18 -19.02 -15.83
CA ASP A 241 1.77 -20.25 -15.14
C ASP A 241 2.81 -20.67 -14.08
N HIS A 242 4.10 -20.56 -14.41
CA HIS A 242 5.18 -20.84 -13.47
C HIS A 242 5.18 -19.87 -12.27
N LEU A 243 5.01 -18.57 -12.53
CA LEU A 243 4.90 -17.55 -11.48
C LEU A 243 3.67 -17.76 -10.60
N GLU A 244 2.53 -18.15 -11.15
CA GLU A 244 1.32 -18.43 -10.37
C GLU A 244 1.54 -19.60 -9.40
N ILE A 245 2.25 -20.65 -9.83
CA ILE A 245 2.63 -21.77 -8.97
C ILE A 245 3.60 -21.32 -7.87
N GLU A 246 4.67 -20.58 -8.23
CA GLU A 246 5.66 -20.11 -7.27
C GLU A 246 5.06 -19.16 -6.23
N VAL A 247 4.18 -18.24 -6.65
CA VAL A 247 3.45 -17.34 -5.75
C VAL A 247 2.53 -18.12 -4.81
N ALA A 248 1.83 -19.15 -5.30
CA ALA A 248 0.97 -19.99 -4.47
C ALA A 248 1.78 -20.75 -3.41
N GLU A 249 2.90 -21.36 -3.79
CA GLU A 249 3.82 -22.04 -2.87
C GLU A 249 4.38 -21.07 -1.83
N ARG A 250 4.90 -19.91 -2.27
CA ARG A 250 5.48 -18.91 -1.38
C ARG A 250 4.45 -18.32 -0.42
N THR A 251 3.23 -18.12 -0.88
CA THR A 251 2.11 -17.66 -0.04
C THR A 251 1.75 -18.70 1.01
N ARG A 252 1.76 -19.99 0.66
CA ARG A 252 1.52 -21.09 1.60
C ARG A 252 2.60 -21.16 2.67
N ASP A 253 3.86 -21.09 2.27
CA ASP A 253 5.00 -21.13 3.19
C ASP A 253 5.00 -19.94 4.13
N LEU A 254 4.75 -18.73 3.60
CA LEU A 254 4.65 -17.52 4.40
C LEU A 254 3.50 -17.62 5.41
N ARG A 255 2.34 -18.15 5.02
CA ARG A 255 1.20 -18.36 5.91
C ARG A 255 1.53 -19.35 7.03
N SER A 256 2.25 -20.44 6.71
CA SER A 256 2.71 -21.40 7.71
C SER A 256 3.69 -20.76 8.70
N ALA A 257 4.67 -20.02 8.21
CA ALA A 257 5.64 -19.31 9.06
C ALA A 257 4.96 -18.25 9.94
N PHE A 258 3.98 -17.53 9.40
CA PHE A 258 3.23 -16.52 10.14
C PHE A 258 2.42 -17.12 11.29
N GLU A 259 1.71 -18.24 11.06
CA GLU A 259 0.98 -18.93 12.13
C GLU A 259 1.92 -19.50 13.20
N GLN A 260 3.09 -20.04 12.80
CA GLN A 260 4.10 -20.51 13.75
C GLN A 260 4.63 -19.37 14.62
N LEU A 261 4.99 -18.23 14.02
CA LEU A 261 5.46 -17.05 14.74
C LEU A 261 4.40 -16.52 15.71
N LYS A 262 3.13 -16.54 15.29
CA LYS A 262 2.00 -16.11 16.13
C LYS A 262 1.83 -16.98 17.37
N LEU A 263 2.00 -18.30 17.25
CA LEU A 263 1.98 -19.22 18.39
C LEU A 263 3.15 -18.96 19.34
N GLU A 264 4.36 -18.79 18.82
CA GLU A 264 5.55 -18.51 19.63
C GLU A 264 5.43 -17.18 20.40
N LEU A 265 4.88 -16.14 19.76
CA LEU A 265 4.60 -14.86 20.43
C LEU A 265 3.60 -15.01 21.57
N LEU A 266 2.56 -15.84 21.39
CA LEU A 266 1.55 -16.08 22.43
C LEU A 266 2.15 -16.82 23.64
N GLU A 267 2.98 -17.83 23.40
CA GLU A 267 3.69 -18.55 24.45
C GLU A 267 4.65 -17.63 25.20
N ARG A 268 5.42 -16.81 24.48
CA ARG A 268 6.35 -15.84 25.06
C ARG A 268 5.62 -14.81 25.94
N GLN A 269 4.45 -14.31 25.51
CA GLN A 269 3.64 -13.41 26.32
C GLN A 269 3.11 -14.09 27.60
N LYS A 270 2.66 -15.35 27.51
CA LYS A 270 2.24 -16.10 28.70
C LYS A 270 3.41 -16.29 29.68
N ALA A 271 4.57 -16.68 29.19
CA ALA A 271 5.78 -16.83 30.00
C ALA A 271 6.19 -15.52 30.68
N GLN A 272 6.16 -14.38 29.97
CA GLN A 272 6.44 -13.07 30.56
C GLN A 272 5.47 -12.69 31.68
N ARG A 273 4.16 -12.97 31.50
CA ARG A 273 3.16 -12.70 32.55
C ARG A 273 3.39 -13.58 33.79
N GLN A 274 3.71 -14.85 33.59
CA GLN A 274 4.03 -15.75 34.70
C GLN A 274 5.29 -15.30 35.44
N LEU A 275 6.34 -14.93 34.70
CA LEU A 275 7.57 -14.40 35.27
C LEU A 275 7.32 -13.14 36.09
N HIS A 276 6.50 -12.22 35.59
CA HIS A 276 6.16 -11.00 36.32
C HIS A 276 5.40 -11.28 37.62
N LYS A 277 4.42 -12.21 37.60
CA LYS A 277 3.73 -12.65 38.82
C LYS A 277 4.67 -13.29 39.83
N ALA A 278 5.56 -14.18 39.36
CA ALA A 278 6.56 -14.82 40.21
C ALA A 278 7.52 -13.80 40.84
N TYR A 279 7.94 -12.80 40.06
CA TYR A 279 8.78 -11.71 40.55
C TYR A 279 8.11 -10.88 41.65
N LEU A 280 6.84 -10.49 41.47
CA LEU A 280 6.09 -9.77 42.49
C LEU A 280 5.93 -10.59 43.76
N LYS A 281 5.60 -11.89 43.62
CA LYS A 281 5.48 -12.78 44.78
C LYS A 281 6.80 -12.94 45.52
N LEU A 282 7.90 -13.10 44.80
CA LEU A 282 9.24 -13.18 45.38
C LEU A 282 9.58 -11.92 46.19
N LYS A 283 9.32 -10.74 45.62
CA LYS A 283 9.58 -9.46 46.28
C LYS A 283 8.76 -9.30 47.57
N GLU A 284 7.50 -9.70 47.54
CA GLU A 284 6.62 -9.72 48.72
C GLU A 284 7.14 -10.67 49.80
N THR A 285 7.46 -11.91 49.44
CA THR A 285 8.00 -12.91 50.37
C THR A 285 9.33 -12.46 50.99
N GLN A 286 10.21 -11.81 50.20
CA GLN A 286 11.44 -11.22 50.73
C GLN A 286 11.16 -10.11 51.74
N PHE A 287 10.22 -9.22 51.46
CA PHE A 287 9.85 -8.17 52.39
C PHE A 287 9.28 -8.74 53.70
N GLN A 288 8.42 -9.76 53.61
CA GLN A 288 7.86 -10.46 54.76
C GLN A 288 8.96 -11.15 55.59
N LEU A 289 9.92 -11.81 54.96
CA LEU A 289 11.06 -12.43 55.64
C LEU A 289 11.91 -11.41 56.39
N ILE A 290 12.24 -10.29 55.75
CA ILE A 290 13.02 -9.22 56.38
C ILE A 290 12.28 -8.65 57.60
N GLN A 291 10.95 -8.48 57.52
CA GLN A 291 10.15 -7.99 58.65
C GLN A 291 10.08 -9.02 59.78
N ALA A 292 9.88 -10.29 59.45
CA ALA A 292 9.86 -11.38 60.43
C ALA A 292 11.19 -11.49 61.18
N GLU A 293 12.32 -11.44 60.45
CA GLU A 293 13.66 -11.48 61.03
C GLU A 293 13.94 -10.27 61.94
N LYS A 294 13.53 -9.07 61.53
CA LYS A 294 13.61 -7.87 62.39
C LYS A 294 12.80 -8.03 63.66
N MET A 295 11.58 -8.56 63.56
CA MET A 295 10.70 -8.72 64.72
C MET A 295 11.21 -9.79 65.68
N GLU A 296 11.81 -10.87 65.18
CA GLU A 296 12.46 -11.88 66.01
C GLU A 296 13.61 -11.30 66.83
N VAL A 297 14.45 -10.46 66.21
CA VAL A 297 15.57 -9.78 66.88
C VAL A 297 15.05 -8.79 67.93
N VAL A 298 14.04 -7.99 67.61
CA VAL A 298 13.37 -7.09 68.57
C VAL A 298 12.75 -7.89 69.73
N GLY A 299 12.08 -9.00 69.44
CA GLY A 299 11.51 -9.96 70.39
C GLY A 299 12.52 -10.46 71.42
N ARG A 300 13.63 -11.02 70.94
CA ARG A 300 14.71 -11.52 71.80
C ARG A 300 15.34 -10.44 72.67
N LEU A 301 15.60 -9.26 72.10
CA LEU A 301 16.23 -8.16 72.83
C LEU A 301 15.28 -7.59 73.90
N ALA A 302 14.01 -7.38 73.56
CA ALA A 302 13.02 -6.90 74.49
C ALA A 302 12.80 -7.87 75.65
N SER A 303 12.74 -9.18 75.39
CA SER A 303 12.60 -10.18 76.47
C SER A 303 13.79 -10.20 77.43
N ALA A 304 15.02 -10.15 76.91
CA ALA A 304 16.22 -10.11 77.73
C ALA A 304 16.31 -8.81 78.56
N VAL A 305 16.14 -7.66 77.90
CA VAL A 305 16.17 -6.33 78.56
C VAL A 305 15.08 -6.23 79.61
N ALA A 306 13.86 -6.68 79.30
CA ALA A 306 12.76 -6.61 80.23
C ALA A 306 13.00 -7.45 81.49
N HIS A 307 13.54 -8.66 81.36
CA HIS A 307 13.88 -9.47 82.51
C HIS A 307 14.99 -8.82 83.36
N GLU A 308 15.98 -8.17 82.74
CA GLU A 308 17.04 -7.46 83.46
C GLU A 308 16.56 -6.17 84.14
N VAL A 309 15.53 -5.51 83.61
CA VAL A 309 14.96 -4.28 84.18
C VAL A 309 13.86 -4.57 85.21
N LYS A 310 13.01 -5.59 85.02
CA LYS A 310 11.97 -5.97 86.00
C LYS A 310 12.58 -6.33 87.36
N ASN A 311 13.73 -6.99 87.37
CA ASN A 311 14.40 -7.42 88.59
C ASN A 311 14.77 -6.25 89.55
N PRO A 312 15.53 -5.22 89.14
CA PRO A 312 15.81 -4.08 90.01
C PRO A 312 14.56 -3.26 90.32
N LEU A 313 13.60 -3.11 89.40
CA LEU A 313 12.34 -2.40 89.69
C LEU A 313 11.55 -3.06 90.81
N ALA A 314 11.41 -4.40 90.79
CA ALA A 314 10.72 -5.15 91.83
C ALA A 314 11.37 -4.98 93.21
N ILE A 315 12.70 -4.90 93.27
CA ILE A 315 13.44 -4.62 94.52
C ILE A 315 13.14 -3.21 95.02
N ILE A 316 13.12 -2.21 94.13
CA ILE A 316 12.83 -0.82 94.50
C ILE A 316 11.38 -0.68 94.99
N ILE A 317 10.41 -1.28 94.28
CA ILE A 317 8.99 -1.30 94.70
C ILE A 317 8.83 -1.93 96.08
N GLN A 318 9.42 -3.10 96.33
CA GLN A 318 9.35 -3.75 97.65
C GLN A 318 9.99 -2.89 98.75
N GLY A 319 11.11 -2.23 98.45
CA GLY A 319 11.77 -1.33 99.38
C GLY A 319 10.89 -0.13 99.72
N VAL A 320 10.25 0.48 98.72
CA VAL A 320 9.34 1.61 98.91
C VAL A 320 8.07 1.20 99.67
N GLU A 321 7.46 0.07 99.32
CA GLU A 321 6.29 -0.48 100.04
C GLU A 321 6.61 -0.81 101.50
N TYR A 322 7.79 -1.40 101.75
CA TYR A 322 8.27 -1.65 103.11
C TYR A 322 8.40 -0.35 103.91
N LEU A 323 8.99 0.70 103.31
CA LEU A 323 9.16 1.99 103.95
C LEU A 323 7.81 2.68 104.20
N LEU A 324 6.89 2.66 103.24
CA LEU A 324 5.52 3.18 103.39
C LEU A 324 4.75 2.47 104.51
N GLY A 325 4.97 1.16 104.71
CA GLY A 325 4.35 0.38 105.78
C GLY A 325 5.02 0.50 107.15
N LYS A 326 6.24 1.06 107.24
CA LYS A 326 7.05 1.11 108.48
C LYS A 326 7.33 2.52 108.99
N ILE A 327 7.40 3.51 108.12
CA ILE A 327 7.69 4.89 108.46
C ILE A 327 6.36 5.62 108.68
N ASP A 328 6.00 5.81 109.95
CA ASP A 328 4.94 6.75 110.34
C ASP A 328 5.59 8.13 110.58
N SER A 329 5.81 8.87 109.49
CA SER A 329 6.44 10.19 109.52
C SER A 329 5.37 11.28 109.61
N LYS A 330 5.55 12.25 110.52
CA LYS A 330 4.73 13.47 110.57
C LYS A 330 5.10 14.49 109.48
N ASP A 331 6.21 14.27 108.77
CA ASP A 331 6.61 15.10 107.63
C ASP A 331 5.94 14.56 106.36
N GLU A 332 4.93 15.29 105.92
CA GLU A 332 4.11 15.01 104.74
C GLU A 332 4.97 14.84 103.48
N ASN A 333 6.13 15.51 103.41
CA ASN A 333 7.04 15.42 102.26
C ASN A 333 7.70 14.03 102.13
N VAL A 334 7.91 13.31 103.23
CA VAL A 334 8.51 11.97 103.20
C VAL A 334 7.54 10.96 102.61
N GLN A 335 6.26 11.05 103.00
CA GLN A 335 5.18 10.23 102.45
C GLN A 335 5.03 10.48 100.94
N LEU A 336 4.89 11.76 100.55
CA LEU A 336 4.79 12.20 99.16
C LEU A 336 5.98 11.76 98.31
N THR A 337 7.20 11.81 98.85
CA THR A 337 8.41 11.38 98.11
C THR A 337 8.40 9.88 97.86
N LEU A 338 8.00 9.06 98.86
CA LEU A 338 7.91 7.61 98.70
C LEU A 338 6.80 7.24 97.69
N GLU A 339 5.67 7.93 97.71
CA GLU A 339 4.60 7.76 96.72
C GLU A 339 5.08 8.11 95.31
N TYR A 340 5.79 9.23 95.12
CA TYR A 340 6.36 9.58 93.80
C TYR A 340 7.38 8.55 93.28
N ILE A 341 8.21 7.98 94.17
CA ILE A 341 9.13 6.90 93.77
C ILE A 341 8.34 5.67 93.38
N LYS A 342 7.33 5.27 94.17
CA LYS A 342 6.46 4.13 93.86
C LYS A 342 5.84 4.29 92.47
N GLU A 343 5.19 5.42 92.21
CA GLU A 343 4.59 5.71 90.91
C GLU A 343 5.63 5.68 89.77
N ALA A 344 6.84 6.19 90.00
CA ALA A 344 7.88 6.19 88.98
C ALA A 344 8.34 4.76 88.61
N VAL A 345 8.43 3.87 89.60
CA VAL A 345 8.81 2.46 89.40
C VAL A 345 7.66 1.68 88.75
N GLU A 346 6.41 1.90 89.17
CA GLU A 346 5.22 1.30 88.53
C GLU A 346 5.08 1.76 87.07
N ARG A 347 5.35 3.04 86.78
CA ARG A 347 5.43 3.54 85.39
C ARG A 347 6.51 2.82 84.59
N ALA A 348 7.70 2.64 85.16
CA ALA A 348 8.78 1.92 84.46
C ALA A 348 8.42 0.45 84.22
N ASP A 349 7.77 -0.22 85.18
CA ASP A 349 7.33 -1.61 85.05
C ASP A 349 6.29 -1.76 83.93
N ASN A 350 5.31 -0.85 83.87
CA ASN A 350 4.31 -0.81 82.80
C ASN A 350 4.92 -0.58 81.41
N ILE A 351 5.97 0.24 81.30
CA ILE A 351 6.68 0.45 80.02
C ILE A 351 7.40 -0.83 79.60
N VAL A 352 8.06 -1.51 80.55
CA VAL A 352 8.78 -2.76 80.30
C VAL A 352 7.82 -3.88 79.91
N GLU A 353 6.66 -3.96 80.56
CA GLU A 353 5.60 -4.91 80.24
C GLU A 353 4.97 -4.64 78.86
N GLY A 354 4.71 -3.37 78.53
CA GLY A 354 4.25 -2.99 77.20
C GLY A 354 5.27 -3.32 76.10
N LEU A 355 6.58 -3.16 76.38
CA LEU A 355 7.64 -3.54 75.45
C LEU A 355 7.69 -5.07 75.27
N LEU A 356 7.53 -5.84 76.35
CA LEU A 356 7.42 -7.29 76.32
C LEU A 356 6.23 -7.73 75.47
N ASP A 357 5.05 -7.19 75.73
CA ASP A 357 3.83 -7.53 75.00
C ASP A 357 3.93 -7.20 73.51
N PHE A 358 4.51 -6.06 73.16
CA PHE A 358 4.79 -5.68 71.77
C PHE A 358 5.74 -6.66 71.09
N SER A 359 6.75 -7.12 71.81
CA SER A 359 7.83 -7.98 71.30
C SER A 359 7.48 -9.47 71.31
N SER A 360 6.57 -9.90 72.17
CA SER A 360 6.21 -11.30 72.34
C SER A 360 5.24 -11.72 71.24
N SER A 361 5.74 -12.54 70.31
CA SER A 361 4.88 -13.37 69.46
C SER A 361 4.36 -14.55 70.28
N SER A 362 3.61 -14.28 71.35
CA SER A 362 2.90 -15.34 72.08
C SER A 362 1.89 -15.98 71.12
N ARG A 363 1.92 -17.31 70.95
CA ARG A 363 0.92 -18.00 70.10
C ARG A 363 -0.47 -17.62 70.62
N LEU A 364 -1.32 -17.06 69.75
CA LEU A 364 -2.70 -16.75 70.11
C LEU A 364 -3.38 -18.03 70.59
N ASN A 365 -4.03 -17.95 71.74
CA ASN A 365 -4.92 -19.00 72.20
C ASN A 365 -6.32 -18.73 71.65
N ILE A 366 -6.48 -18.94 70.33
CA ILE A 366 -7.73 -18.70 69.62
C ILE A 366 -8.80 -19.70 70.07
N GLU A 367 -9.92 -19.19 70.56
CA GLU A 367 -11.13 -19.94 70.87
C GLU A 367 -12.37 -19.26 70.25
N LYS A 368 -13.49 -19.98 70.20
CA LYS A 368 -14.78 -19.38 69.83
C LYS A 368 -15.33 -18.63 71.03
N ALA A 369 -15.60 -17.34 70.86
CA ALA A 369 -16.05 -16.47 71.93
C ALA A 369 -16.99 -15.39 71.42
N ASN A 370 -17.93 -14.98 72.26
CA ASN A 370 -18.77 -13.83 72.00
C ASN A 370 -18.04 -12.54 72.40
N ILE A 371 -17.97 -11.56 71.49
CA ILE A 371 -17.27 -10.29 71.77
C ILE A 371 -17.96 -9.49 72.89
N ASN A 372 -19.27 -9.61 73.06
CA ASN A 372 -20.01 -8.89 74.10
C ASN A 372 -19.55 -9.34 75.49
N GLU A 373 -19.30 -10.64 75.69
CA GLU A 373 -18.76 -11.16 76.97
C GLU A 373 -17.42 -10.51 77.31
N VAL A 374 -16.56 -10.32 76.31
CA VAL A 374 -15.24 -9.69 76.50
C VAL A 374 -15.38 -8.20 76.79
N VAL A 375 -16.29 -7.50 76.10
CA VAL A 375 -16.61 -6.09 76.34
C VAL A 375 -17.13 -5.90 77.78
N GLU A 376 -18.13 -6.68 78.19
CA GLU A 376 -18.73 -6.59 79.52
C GLU A 376 -17.70 -6.86 80.62
N LYS A 377 -16.86 -7.88 80.44
CA LYS A 377 -15.77 -8.20 81.36
C LYS A 377 -14.76 -7.04 81.44
N SER A 378 -14.38 -6.46 80.31
CA SER A 378 -13.46 -5.33 80.25
C SER A 378 -14.01 -4.09 80.96
N ILE A 379 -15.31 -3.80 80.78
CA ILE A 379 -16.01 -2.71 81.49
C ILE A 379 -16.03 -2.98 83.00
N SER A 380 -16.29 -4.23 83.41
CA SER A 380 -16.29 -4.63 84.82
C SER A 380 -14.94 -4.42 85.50
N LEU A 381 -13.85 -4.78 84.82
CA LEU A 381 -12.48 -4.61 85.33
C LEU A 381 -12.12 -3.13 85.54
N MET A 382 -12.60 -2.25 84.65
CA MET A 382 -12.31 -0.81 84.68
C MET A 382 -13.31 0.00 85.51
N ARG A 383 -14.32 -0.63 86.13
CA ARG A 383 -15.44 0.06 86.79
C ARG A 383 -14.99 1.10 87.82
N HIS A 384 -14.04 0.74 88.68
CA HIS A 384 -13.54 1.66 89.70
C HIS A 384 -12.90 2.91 89.09
N ILE A 385 -12.15 2.75 88.01
CA ILE A 385 -11.48 3.85 87.30
C ILE A 385 -12.51 4.75 86.59
N PHE A 386 -13.58 4.16 86.05
CA PHE A 386 -14.68 4.94 85.47
C PHE A 386 -15.41 5.77 86.53
N ASP A 387 -15.67 5.18 87.70
CA ASP A 387 -16.33 5.87 88.81
C ASP A 387 -15.46 7.02 89.36
N GLU A 388 -14.15 6.81 89.55
CA GLU A 388 -13.22 7.85 89.98
C GLU A 388 -13.07 8.98 88.95
N GLY A 389 -13.07 8.61 87.66
CA GLY A 389 -12.97 9.57 86.55
C GLY A 389 -14.28 10.27 86.18
N ASN A 390 -15.39 10.04 86.90
CA ASN A 390 -16.74 10.53 86.55
C ASN A 390 -17.13 10.20 85.08
N ILE A 391 -16.86 8.96 84.66
CA ILE A 391 -17.15 8.47 83.30
C ILE A 391 -18.46 7.70 83.29
N GLU A 392 -19.43 8.17 82.51
CA GLU A 392 -20.69 7.46 82.25
C GLU A 392 -20.49 6.45 81.10
N ILE A 393 -20.73 5.16 81.38
CA ILE A 393 -20.63 4.08 80.39
C ILE A 393 -22.00 3.77 79.80
N ILE A 394 -22.15 3.95 78.49
CA ILE A 394 -23.36 3.64 77.73
C ILE A 394 -23.10 2.39 76.87
N GLN A 395 -23.93 1.36 77.04
CA GLN A 395 -23.79 0.09 76.33
C GLN A 395 -24.97 -0.10 75.37
N ASP A 396 -24.66 -0.35 74.10
CA ASP A 396 -25.60 -0.71 73.04
C ASP A 396 -25.08 -1.98 72.34
N LEU A 397 -25.16 -3.10 73.06
CA LEU A 397 -24.60 -4.37 72.62
C LEU A 397 -25.70 -5.20 71.96
N SER A 398 -25.58 -5.47 70.66
CA SER A 398 -26.55 -6.31 69.95
C SER A 398 -26.53 -7.73 70.49
N ILE A 399 -27.72 -8.34 70.68
CA ILE A 399 -27.86 -9.73 71.15
C ILE A 399 -27.56 -10.72 70.02
N GLU A 400 -27.57 -10.26 68.75
CA GLU A 400 -27.42 -11.12 67.57
C GLU A 400 -25.96 -11.40 67.18
N ILE A 401 -24.97 -11.02 68.00
CA ILE A 401 -23.55 -11.23 67.68
C ILE A 401 -23.18 -12.73 67.78
N PRO A 402 -22.64 -13.36 66.72
CA PRO A 402 -22.16 -14.74 66.77
C PRO A 402 -20.84 -14.87 67.51
N ASP A 403 -20.53 -16.10 67.93
CA ASP A 403 -19.17 -16.43 68.39
C ASP A 403 -18.18 -16.30 67.23
N ILE A 404 -17.09 -15.56 67.48
CA ILE A 404 -16.00 -15.37 66.53
C ILE A 404 -14.71 -15.99 67.09
N LEU A 405 -13.76 -16.28 66.20
CA LEU A 405 -12.46 -16.82 66.58
C LEU A 405 -11.57 -15.70 67.15
N MET A 406 -11.30 -15.76 68.46
CA MET A 406 -10.44 -14.80 69.13
C MET A 406 -9.68 -15.38 70.33
N ASP A 407 -8.60 -14.73 70.72
CA ASP A 407 -7.98 -14.88 72.03
C ASP A 407 -8.63 -13.88 72.99
N LYS A 408 -9.50 -14.36 73.89
CA LYS A 408 -10.26 -13.51 74.81
C LYS A 408 -9.38 -12.58 75.64
N ASN A 409 -8.23 -13.05 76.11
CA ASN A 409 -7.35 -12.25 76.97
C ASN A 409 -6.68 -11.12 76.17
N LYS A 410 -6.30 -11.39 74.92
CA LYS A 410 -5.71 -10.36 74.05
C LYS A 410 -6.76 -9.36 73.57
N ILE A 411 -7.98 -9.79 73.28
CA ILE A 411 -9.07 -8.85 72.95
C ILE A 411 -9.52 -8.03 74.17
N GLU A 412 -9.53 -8.61 75.37
CA GLU A 412 -9.75 -7.87 76.62
C GLU A 412 -8.70 -6.77 76.80
N GLN A 413 -7.42 -7.08 76.53
CA GLN A 413 -6.33 -6.10 76.55
C GLN A 413 -6.57 -4.95 75.54
N VAL A 414 -7.16 -5.24 74.37
CA VAL A 414 -7.54 -4.20 73.39
C VAL A 414 -8.56 -3.24 74.00
N PHE A 415 -9.65 -3.76 74.57
CA PHE A 415 -10.69 -2.93 75.15
C PHE A 415 -10.18 -2.12 76.35
N VAL A 416 -9.41 -2.74 77.25
CA VAL A 416 -8.80 -2.04 78.40
C VAL A 416 -7.90 -0.89 77.94
N ASN A 417 -7.06 -1.10 76.92
CA ASN A 417 -6.19 -0.05 76.39
C ASN A 417 -6.98 1.12 75.77
N ILE A 418 -8.04 0.82 75.01
CA ILE A 418 -8.90 1.85 74.41
C ILE A 418 -9.63 2.63 75.52
N PHE A 419 -10.24 1.94 76.49
CA PHE A 419 -10.94 2.58 77.60
C PHE A 419 -10.00 3.45 78.44
N MET A 420 -8.80 2.98 78.76
CA MET A 420 -7.81 3.76 79.48
C MET A 420 -7.45 5.04 78.73
N ASN A 421 -7.23 4.96 77.41
CA ASN A 421 -6.96 6.14 76.58
C ASN A 421 -8.13 7.13 76.59
N SER A 422 -9.38 6.64 76.53
CA SER A 422 -10.58 7.49 76.59
C SER A 422 -10.75 8.16 77.96
N VAL A 423 -10.53 7.44 79.07
CA VAL A 423 -10.58 8.03 80.43
C VAL A 423 -9.52 9.12 80.57
N GLN A 424 -8.28 8.84 80.15
CA GLN A 424 -7.20 9.82 80.20
C GLN A 424 -7.50 11.06 79.35
N ALA A 425 -8.19 10.88 78.22
CA ALA A 425 -8.65 11.97 77.36
C ALA A 425 -9.67 12.90 78.03
N MET A 426 -10.35 12.44 79.09
CA MET A 426 -11.46 13.12 79.76
C MET A 426 -11.23 13.26 81.28
N PRO A 427 -10.23 14.04 81.73
CA PRO A 427 -9.90 14.16 83.16
C PRO A 427 -11.02 14.80 84.00
N ASP A 428 -11.88 15.61 83.38
CA ASP A 428 -13.00 16.31 84.05
C ASP A 428 -14.32 15.52 83.99
N GLY A 429 -14.28 14.25 83.55
CA GLY A 429 -15.46 13.43 83.32
C GLY A 429 -15.98 13.48 81.88
N GLY A 430 -16.86 12.55 81.55
CA GLY A 430 -17.37 12.39 80.18
C GLY A 430 -18.20 11.12 80.00
N LYS A 431 -18.45 10.76 78.74
CA LYS A 431 -19.20 9.55 78.39
C LYS A 431 -18.39 8.68 77.45
N ILE A 432 -18.42 7.37 77.70
CA ILE A 432 -17.93 6.36 76.75
C ILE A 432 -19.13 5.52 76.31
N THR A 433 -19.37 5.49 75.00
CA THR A 433 -20.40 4.65 74.38
C THR A 433 -19.74 3.46 73.70
N VAL A 434 -20.18 2.26 74.05
CA VAL A 434 -19.73 1.01 73.41
C VAL A 434 -20.90 0.39 72.67
N ARG A 435 -20.72 0.16 71.36
CA ARG A 435 -21.73 -0.50 70.52
C ARG A 435 -21.16 -1.74 69.86
N THR A 436 -21.95 -2.80 69.79
CA THR A 436 -21.60 -3.97 68.98
C THR A 436 -22.74 -4.33 68.05
N TYR A 437 -22.44 -4.54 66.78
CA TYR A 437 -23.44 -4.89 65.77
C TYR A 437 -22.80 -5.65 64.61
N ILE A 438 -23.65 -6.24 63.76
CA ILE A 438 -23.24 -6.87 62.51
C ILE A 438 -23.59 -5.93 61.37
N ASP A 439 -22.66 -5.72 60.45
CA ASP A 439 -22.95 -4.98 59.22
C ASP A 439 -22.13 -5.53 58.05
N LYS A 440 -22.41 -5.00 56.86
CA LYS A 440 -21.65 -5.23 55.64
C LYS A 440 -20.42 -4.35 55.64
N PHE A 441 -19.26 -4.96 55.44
CA PHE A 441 -18.01 -4.22 55.28
C PHE A 441 -18.09 -3.32 54.03
N THR A 442 -18.00 -2.01 54.23
CA THR A 442 -18.07 -0.99 53.17
C THR A 442 -16.73 -0.29 52.98
N GLU A 443 -16.60 0.47 51.89
CA GLU A 443 -15.35 1.19 51.59
C GLU A 443 -15.11 2.30 52.64
N PRO A 444 -13.93 2.35 53.28
CA PRO A 444 -13.67 3.27 54.39
C PRO A 444 -13.69 4.73 53.93
N LYS A 445 -14.45 5.59 54.63
CA LYS A 445 -14.53 7.03 54.33
C LYS A 445 -13.36 7.85 54.91
N HIS A 446 -12.70 7.37 55.97
CA HIS A 446 -11.60 8.06 56.65
C HIS A 446 -10.54 7.03 57.09
N ALA A 447 -9.65 6.63 56.17
CA ALA A 447 -8.68 5.57 56.42
C ALA A 447 -7.43 6.10 57.14
N VAL A 448 -7.45 6.08 58.46
CA VAL A 448 -6.24 6.18 59.27
C VAL A 448 -6.00 4.84 59.95
N GLY A 449 -5.39 3.93 59.19
CA GLY A 449 -4.99 2.56 59.58
C GLY A 449 -4.15 1.98 58.44
N ARG A 450 -3.04 1.29 58.75
CA ARG A 450 -2.12 0.82 57.70
C ARG A 450 -2.72 -0.38 56.94
N ARG A 451 -2.82 -0.21 55.62
CA ARG A 451 -3.28 -1.24 54.67
C ARG A 451 -2.24 -2.37 54.59
N LYS A 452 -2.40 -3.44 55.37
CA LYS A 452 -1.45 -4.57 55.35
C LYS A 452 -1.88 -5.78 54.52
N GLU A 453 -3.15 -5.92 54.16
CA GLU A 453 -3.67 -6.81 53.10
C GLU A 453 -5.20 -6.57 53.04
N ASP A 454 -5.86 -6.75 51.89
CA ASP A 454 -7.33 -6.67 51.77
C ASP A 454 -7.95 -7.92 52.44
N ILE A 455 -7.98 -7.94 53.78
CA ILE A 455 -8.45 -9.08 54.57
C ILE A 455 -9.98 -9.26 54.43
N PHE A 456 -10.73 -8.18 54.20
CA PHE A 456 -12.18 -8.17 54.05
C PHE A 456 -12.61 -7.86 52.61
N SER A 457 -13.61 -8.57 52.11
CA SER A 457 -14.26 -8.28 50.83
C SER A 457 -15.38 -7.25 51.02
N LEU A 458 -15.56 -6.33 50.05
CA LEU A 458 -16.70 -5.41 50.07
C LEU A 458 -18.01 -6.20 50.10
N GLY A 459 -18.88 -5.91 51.07
CA GLY A 459 -20.12 -6.65 51.30
C GLY A 459 -19.97 -7.97 52.10
N GLU A 460 -18.79 -8.27 52.62
CA GLU A 460 -18.59 -9.33 53.62
C GLU A 460 -19.32 -8.94 54.91
N THR A 461 -19.99 -9.90 55.56
CA THR A 461 -20.64 -9.66 56.85
C THR A 461 -19.57 -9.70 57.94
N VAL A 462 -19.50 -8.66 58.76
CA VAL A 462 -18.48 -8.51 59.81
C VAL A 462 -19.13 -8.16 61.14
N VAL A 463 -18.48 -8.55 62.24
CA VAL A 463 -18.81 -8.08 63.59
C VAL A 463 -18.05 -6.79 63.84
N ILE A 464 -18.76 -5.74 64.27
CA ILE A 464 -18.20 -4.42 64.52
C ILE A 464 -18.34 -4.10 66.00
N ALA A 465 -17.26 -3.64 66.63
CA ALA A 465 -17.28 -3.03 67.95
C ALA A 465 -16.84 -1.56 67.84
N GLU A 466 -17.74 -0.64 68.18
CA GLU A 466 -17.48 0.79 68.21
C GLU A 466 -17.31 1.27 69.65
N ILE A 467 -16.23 2.00 69.89
CA ILE A 467 -15.97 2.67 71.17
C ILE A 467 -15.85 4.15 70.87
N SER A 468 -16.71 4.95 71.48
CA SER A 468 -16.80 6.39 71.27
C SER A 468 -16.66 7.11 72.59
N ASP A 469 -15.77 8.09 72.68
CA ASP A 469 -15.68 8.99 73.83
C ASP A 469 -16.14 10.42 73.50
N THR A 470 -16.35 11.22 74.55
CA THR A 470 -16.70 12.65 74.45
C THR A 470 -15.51 13.57 74.73
N GLY A 471 -14.28 13.07 74.52
CA GLY A 471 -13.06 13.82 74.78
C GLY A 471 -12.78 14.93 73.76
N PRO A 472 -11.59 15.56 73.79
CA PRO A 472 -11.23 16.61 72.84
C PRO A 472 -10.97 16.10 71.41
N GLY A 473 -10.98 14.79 71.19
CA GLY A 473 -10.55 14.16 69.95
C GLY A 473 -9.03 14.27 69.74
N VAL A 474 -8.57 13.98 68.52
CA VAL A 474 -7.15 13.98 68.15
C VAL A 474 -6.93 14.90 66.94
N PRO A 475 -5.95 15.83 66.96
CA PRO A 475 -5.65 16.65 65.78
C PRO A 475 -5.35 15.81 64.53
N GLU A 476 -5.83 16.26 63.37
CA GLU A 476 -5.76 15.51 62.10
C GLU A 476 -4.33 15.12 61.68
N GLU A 477 -3.36 15.98 61.98
CA GLU A 477 -1.94 15.74 61.73
C GLU A 477 -1.37 14.59 62.58
N ILE A 478 -1.96 14.37 63.76
CA ILE A 478 -1.54 13.38 64.74
C ILE A 478 -2.25 12.05 64.52
N LEU A 479 -3.50 12.07 64.02
CA LEU A 479 -4.27 10.85 63.72
C LEU A 479 -3.44 9.83 62.93
N ARG A 480 -2.63 10.26 61.95
CA ARG A 480 -1.81 9.38 61.11
C ARG A 480 -0.65 8.68 61.83
N LYS A 481 -0.30 9.13 63.03
CA LYS A 481 0.84 8.66 63.81
C LYS A 481 0.44 7.95 65.11
N ILE A 482 -0.85 7.90 65.45
CA ILE A 482 -1.32 7.32 66.73
C ILE A 482 -0.97 5.84 66.91
N PHE A 483 -0.73 5.13 65.81
CA PHE A 483 -0.31 3.73 65.80
C PHE A 483 1.21 3.54 65.73
N ASP A 484 1.99 4.61 65.50
CA ASP A 484 3.44 4.50 65.48
C ASP A 484 3.94 4.13 66.90
N PRO A 485 4.78 3.09 67.06
CA PRO A 485 5.28 2.71 68.38
C PRO A 485 6.01 3.87 69.06
N PHE A 486 5.80 4.03 70.37
CA PHE A 486 6.34 5.09 71.24
C PHE A 486 5.80 6.50 70.96
N PHE A 487 4.85 6.66 70.03
CA PHE A 487 4.23 7.95 69.78
C PHE A 487 3.19 8.27 70.88
N THR A 488 3.37 9.41 71.58
CA THR A 488 2.37 9.93 72.53
C THR A 488 2.44 11.44 72.63
N THR A 489 1.28 12.07 72.85
CA THR A 489 1.15 13.50 73.12
C THR A 489 1.27 13.84 74.61
N ARG A 490 1.40 12.81 75.47
CA ARG A 490 1.29 12.90 76.94
C ARG A 490 2.51 12.35 77.68
N HIS A 491 3.72 12.50 77.12
CA HIS A 491 4.96 12.07 77.78
C HIS A 491 5.13 12.60 79.22
N LYS A 492 4.60 13.80 79.52
CA LYS A 492 4.67 14.43 80.85
C LYS A 492 3.67 13.85 81.86
N GLU A 493 2.64 13.13 81.39
CA GLU A 493 1.59 12.52 82.20
C GLU A 493 1.77 11.00 82.31
N GLY A 494 2.94 10.47 81.91
CA GLY A 494 3.26 9.05 82.00
C GLY A 494 2.81 8.19 80.81
N GLY A 495 2.37 8.81 79.70
CA GLY A 495 2.00 8.07 78.50
C GLY A 495 3.18 7.29 77.91
N THR A 496 3.00 5.98 77.72
CA THR A 496 4.06 5.09 77.20
C THR A 496 4.19 5.13 75.67
N GLY A 497 3.13 5.55 74.97
CA GLY A 497 3.05 5.58 73.51
C GLY A 497 3.01 4.20 72.85
N LEU A 498 2.83 3.14 73.64
CA LEU A 498 2.76 1.76 73.13
C LEU A 498 1.32 1.24 73.01
N GLY A 499 0.36 1.76 73.78
CA GLY A 499 -0.99 1.22 73.89
C GLY A 499 -1.72 1.01 72.56
N LEU A 500 -1.83 2.06 71.73
CA LEU A 500 -2.51 1.97 70.42
C LEU A 500 -1.75 1.09 69.41
N SER A 501 -0.42 1.05 69.46
CA SER A 501 0.39 0.16 68.62
C SER A 501 0.23 -1.32 69.00
N ILE A 502 0.02 -1.61 70.31
CA ILE A 502 -0.32 -2.95 70.80
C ILE A 502 -1.73 -3.33 70.33
N VAL A 503 -2.68 -2.40 70.38
CA VAL A 503 -4.04 -2.60 69.87
C VAL A 503 -4.01 -2.96 68.37
N GLU A 504 -3.29 -2.18 67.55
CA GLU A 504 -3.15 -2.47 66.10
C GLU A 504 -2.56 -3.87 65.87
N ASN A 505 -1.48 -4.22 66.58
CA ASN A 505 -0.84 -5.52 66.45
C ASN A 505 -1.76 -6.68 66.85
N ILE A 506 -2.47 -6.57 67.99
CA ILE A 506 -3.41 -7.61 68.42
C ILE A 506 -4.52 -7.79 67.39
N ILE A 507 -5.10 -6.70 66.88
CA ILE A 507 -6.16 -6.76 65.86
C ILE A 507 -5.65 -7.37 64.55
N ASP A 508 -4.44 -6.99 64.12
CA ASP A 508 -3.77 -7.58 62.94
C ASP A 508 -3.54 -9.09 63.12
N MET A 509 -3.07 -9.51 64.29
CA MET A 509 -2.87 -10.92 64.64
C MET A 509 -4.18 -11.73 64.59
N HIS A 510 -5.31 -11.10 64.89
CA HIS A 510 -6.65 -11.68 64.78
C HIS A 510 -7.26 -11.60 63.37
N LYS A 511 -6.50 -11.11 62.37
CA LYS A 511 -7.00 -10.83 61.02
C LYS A 511 -8.22 -9.89 61.05
N GLY A 512 -8.26 -9.01 62.03
CA GLY A 512 -9.26 -7.96 62.15
C GLY A 512 -8.79 -6.68 61.47
N ARG A 513 -9.54 -5.60 61.70
CA ARG A 513 -9.14 -4.26 61.27
C ARG A 513 -9.55 -3.25 62.34
N ILE A 514 -8.76 -2.19 62.49
CA ILE A 514 -9.04 -1.06 63.37
C ILE A 514 -9.12 0.23 62.56
N GLU A 515 -10.09 1.07 62.87
CA GLU A 515 -10.21 2.43 62.34
C GLU A 515 -10.45 3.43 63.47
N VAL A 516 -9.88 4.63 63.33
CA VAL A 516 -10.04 5.70 64.31
C VAL A 516 -10.43 6.97 63.57
N LYS A 517 -11.47 7.66 64.05
CA LYS A 517 -11.95 8.93 63.50
C LYS A 517 -12.40 9.88 64.61
N ASN A 518 -12.27 11.19 64.36
CA ASN A 518 -12.90 12.19 65.23
C ASN A 518 -14.41 12.22 65.00
N ILE A 519 -15.15 12.58 66.06
CA ILE A 519 -16.60 12.76 66.02
C ILE A 519 -16.90 14.26 65.82
N GLU A 520 -17.86 14.57 64.94
CA GLU A 520 -18.33 15.94 64.78
C GLU A 520 -18.92 16.46 66.09
N GLY A 521 -18.35 17.53 66.63
CA GLY A 521 -18.74 18.10 67.93
C GLY A 521 -17.82 17.74 69.11
N GLY A 522 -16.76 16.95 68.88
CA GLY A 522 -15.80 16.54 69.91
C GLY A 522 -15.90 15.05 70.23
N GLY A 523 -14.76 14.43 70.50
CA GLY A 523 -14.64 13.00 70.83
C GLY A 523 -13.88 12.19 69.79
N LEU A 524 -13.43 11.01 70.21
CA LEU A 524 -12.76 10.03 69.35
C LEU A 524 -13.62 8.76 69.24
N MET A 525 -13.72 8.22 68.02
CA MET A 525 -14.36 6.94 67.76
C MET A 525 -13.35 5.94 67.23
N THR A 526 -13.22 4.82 67.94
CA THR A 526 -12.46 3.64 67.53
C THR A 526 -13.42 2.55 67.08
N ILE A 527 -13.17 1.97 65.91
CA ILE A 527 -14.01 0.96 65.27
C ILE A 527 -13.15 -0.28 65.02
N LEU A 528 -13.55 -1.40 65.60
CA LEU A 528 -12.91 -2.69 65.45
C LEU A 528 -13.77 -3.60 64.57
N PHE A 529 -13.17 -4.23 63.58
CA PHE A 529 -13.82 -5.14 62.65
C PHE A 529 -13.26 -6.55 62.82
N PHE A 530 -14.17 -7.52 62.95
CA PHE A 530 -13.84 -8.93 63.11
C PHE A 530 -14.56 -9.78 62.07
N LYS A 531 -13.90 -10.85 61.64
CA LYS A 531 -14.51 -11.88 60.80
C LYS A 531 -15.41 -12.79 61.62
N ILE A 532 -16.52 -13.19 60.99
CA ILE A 532 -17.41 -14.25 61.47
C ILE A 532 -16.83 -15.62 61.11
#